data_AF-K5UP93-F1
#
_entry.id   AF-K5UP93-F1
#
_cell.length_a   1.000
_cell.length_b   1.000
_cell.length_c   1.000
_cell.angle_alpha   90.00
_cell.angle_beta   90.00
_cell.angle_gamma   90.00
#
_symmetry.space_group_name_H-M   'P 1'
#
loop_
_entity.id
_entity.type
_entity.pdbx_description
1 polymer ?
#
loop_
_entity_poly.entity_id
_entity_poly.type
_entity_poly.pdbx_seq_one_letter_code
_entity_poly.pdbx_strand_id
1 'polypeptide(L)'
;MPSTVPHVPPPPRTMSSDSFEDGRRSPSHEDDSESALIFVSEDGQQDDLDTTPFELSSDDDEQEENGPFARSTSTESLSSLSVFLYLLSPLLKLGALISTYDIARLPLTVALPGLFFFAGLCVFSRQIWYMLSRYVRRADMEEVFLEALARGRGKERRRYFVRMAVRFSTALLRVLLVAVYLRSCADATLRYIPEKFLIPPRIAATTALALVISPLCFAPSLASSLVIYSTWLSVASYVTWLASVAYAHAKGMSVDHQEAHAPALLQGLSIIAFTYTTSCTIPLYAALKSSSQPGMPKQKRSKSFKIFSLLSVVIATALILPPVIFSSQASTHALQNMTQPSKSLVTIWTALSVMTLMFGIPSIFVTVPTLPVPLAIRRHTNLPVSRVVLFIVAFSMSFLYGAASSGMCDVLVILALLSTFTVPALLHIVIHNFRRPLSIVMPGTPAQPSHPGISRSDSYNDELLQRKERTLQRRRLARRIMWDIGVWTLLLPVSGGALIWCAGRLLGRW
;
A
#
# COMPACT_ATOMS: atom_id res chain seq x y z
N MET A 1 -56.40 -9.68 -23.25
CA MET A 1 -55.76 -10.75 -24.05
C MET A 1 -54.82 -10.09 -25.06
N PRO A 2 -53.49 -10.16 -24.88
CA PRO A 2 -52.53 -9.77 -25.90
C PRO A 2 -51.87 -11.00 -26.56
N SER A 3 -51.79 -10.92 -27.88
CA SER A 3 -51.27 -11.90 -28.84
C SER A 3 -49.75 -12.10 -28.71
N THR A 4 -49.33 -13.35 -28.48
CA THR A 4 -47.94 -13.82 -28.54
C THR A 4 -47.51 -14.06 -29.98
N VAL A 5 -46.49 -13.33 -30.43
CA VAL A 5 -45.78 -13.61 -31.69
C VAL A 5 -44.67 -14.62 -31.42
N PRO A 6 -44.58 -15.74 -32.16
CA PRO A 6 -43.52 -16.73 -31.96
C PRO A 6 -42.22 -16.29 -32.65
N HIS A 7 -41.14 -16.21 -31.88
CA HIS A 7 -39.80 -15.93 -32.39
C HIS A 7 -39.16 -17.24 -32.86
N VAL A 8 -38.91 -17.35 -34.17
CA VAL A 8 -38.20 -18.47 -34.81
C VAL A 8 -36.70 -18.32 -34.55
N PRO A 9 -35.98 -19.37 -34.08
CA PRO A 9 -34.53 -19.34 -33.99
C PRO A 9 -33.87 -19.65 -35.36
N PRO A 10 -32.75 -18.99 -35.71
CA PRO A 10 -32.02 -19.26 -36.95
C PRO A 10 -31.25 -20.60 -36.89
N PRO A 11 -31.02 -21.25 -38.04
CA PRO A 11 -30.40 -22.57 -38.12
C PRO A 11 -28.88 -22.54 -37.83
N PRO A 12 -28.29 -23.69 -37.43
CA PRO A 12 -26.88 -23.78 -37.10
C PRO A 12 -26.03 -23.73 -38.37
N ARG A 13 -25.06 -22.80 -38.41
CA ARG A 13 -24.02 -22.76 -39.44
C ARG A 13 -23.06 -23.94 -39.26
N THR A 14 -23.11 -24.85 -40.21
CA THR A 14 -22.10 -25.87 -40.51
C THR A 14 -20.74 -25.24 -40.74
N MET A 15 -19.72 -25.72 -40.01
CA MET A 15 -18.31 -25.43 -40.32
C MET A 15 -17.87 -26.34 -41.47
N SER A 16 -17.67 -25.75 -42.65
CA SER A 16 -16.95 -26.38 -43.75
C SER A 16 -15.45 -26.16 -43.56
N SER A 17 -14.72 -27.27 -43.72
CA SER A 17 -13.28 -27.38 -43.83
C SER A 17 -12.90 -27.12 -45.28
N ASP A 18 -12.14 -26.05 -45.53
CA ASP A 18 -11.41 -25.82 -46.79
C ASP A 18 -10.03 -25.29 -46.39
N SER A 19 -8.99 -26.12 -46.48
CA SER A 19 -8.15 -26.38 -47.66
C SER A 19 -7.09 -25.29 -47.84
N PHE A 20 -5.85 -25.70 -47.62
CA PHE A 20 -4.62 -24.99 -47.92
C PHE A 20 -4.61 -24.54 -49.38
N GLU A 21 -4.54 -23.23 -49.62
CA GLU A 21 -3.94 -22.71 -50.85
C GLU A 21 -2.96 -21.60 -50.52
N ASP A 22 -1.75 -21.85 -51.03
CA ASP A 22 -0.55 -21.05 -50.97
C ASP A 22 -0.72 -19.83 -51.88
N GLY A 23 -0.59 -18.63 -51.31
CA GLY A 23 -0.84 -17.38 -52.02
C GLY A 23 -0.02 -16.24 -51.45
N ARG A 24 1.25 -16.15 -51.87
CA ARG A 24 2.05 -14.92 -51.79
C ARG A 24 1.29 -13.78 -52.47
N ARG A 25 0.58 -12.96 -51.70
CA ARG A 25 0.14 -11.62 -52.12
C ARG A 25 0.77 -10.60 -51.18
N SER A 26 1.74 -9.88 -51.72
CA SER A 26 2.25 -8.63 -51.17
C SER A 26 1.09 -7.64 -51.08
N PRO A 27 0.82 -7.01 -49.92
CA PRO A 27 -0.07 -5.87 -49.86
C PRO A 27 0.71 -4.64 -50.31
N SER A 28 0.55 -4.25 -51.57
CA SER A 28 0.77 -2.88 -52.01
C SER A 28 -0.42 -2.05 -51.51
N HIS A 29 -0.37 -1.65 -50.25
CA HIS A 29 -1.26 -0.61 -49.74
C HIS A 29 -0.54 0.72 -49.93
N GLU A 30 -1.05 1.44 -50.90
CA GLU A 30 -0.85 2.85 -51.19
C GLU A 30 -1.17 3.63 -49.91
N ASP A 31 -0.11 4.09 -49.24
CA ASP A 31 -0.17 4.94 -48.05
C ASP A 31 -0.34 6.40 -48.52
N ASP A 32 -1.58 6.83 -48.71
CA ASP A 32 -1.93 8.25 -48.69
C ASP A 32 -1.71 8.77 -47.26
N SER A 33 -0.46 9.17 -46.99
CA SER A 33 -0.06 9.90 -45.80
C SER A 33 -0.66 11.29 -45.84
N GLU A 34 -1.93 11.42 -45.47
CA GLU A 34 -2.49 12.67 -44.98
C GLU A 34 -1.88 12.96 -43.60
N SER A 35 -0.69 13.56 -43.62
CA SER A 35 -0.14 14.30 -42.49
C SER A 35 -1.11 15.47 -42.21
N ALA A 36 -2.13 15.22 -41.39
CA ALA A 36 -3.00 16.24 -40.85
C ALA A 36 -2.13 17.18 -39.98
N LEU A 37 -1.67 18.25 -40.62
CA LEU A 37 -1.01 19.39 -40.02
C LEU A 37 -2.00 19.98 -39.00
N ILE A 38 -1.80 19.67 -37.72
CA ILE A 38 -2.55 20.29 -36.64
C ILE A 38 -2.08 21.75 -36.61
N PHE A 39 -2.89 22.62 -37.22
CA PHE A 39 -2.77 24.07 -37.06
C PHE A 39 -2.93 24.39 -35.58
N VAL A 40 -1.83 24.69 -34.89
CA VAL A 40 -1.86 25.38 -33.61
C VAL A 40 -2.23 26.82 -33.95
N SER A 41 -3.50 27.16 -33.81
CA SER A 41 -3.96 28.55 -33.90
C SER A 41 -3.21 29.38 -32.87
N GLU A 42 -2.25 30.18 -33.32
CA GLU A 42 -1.70 31.33 -32.59
C GLU A 42 -2.74 32.47 -32.60
N ASP A 43 -3.95 32.19 -32.11
CA ASP A 43 -4.99 33.21 -32.03
C ASP A 43 -5.04 33.78 -30.60
N GLY A 44 -4.65 35.04 -30.49
CA GLY A 44 -5.26 35.94 -29.51
C GLY A 44 -4.48 36.15 -28.21
N GLN A 45 -3.34 36.81 -28.34
CA GLN A 45 -2.92 37.93 -27.51
C GLN A 45 -4.02 38.50 -26.57
N GLN A 46 -3.92 38.17 -25.29
CA GLN A 46 -4.45 39.00 -24.21
C GLN A 46 -3.35 39.12 -23.16
N ASP A 47 -2.72 40.30 -23.17
CA ASP A 47 -1.71 40.75 -22.22
C ASP A 47 -2.30 40.80 -20.81
N ASP A 48 -2.01 39.78 -19.99
CA ASP A 48 -1.99 39.93 -18.54
C ASP A 48 -0.56 39.63 -18.06
N LEU A 49 0.17 40.72 -17.85
CA LEU A 49 1.49 40.85 -17.24
C LEU A 49 1.45 40.40 -15.77
N ASP A 50 1.30 39.11 -15.52
CA ASP A 50 1.67 38.53 -14.24
C ASP A 50 3.08 37.95 -14.35
N THR A 51 4.06 38.83 -14.11
CA THR A 51 5.44 38.50 -13.76
C THR A 51 5.48 37.68 -12.47
N THR A 52 5.07 36.42 -12.53
CA THR A 52 5.44 35.44 -11.52
C THR A 52 6.83 34.90 -11.92
N PRO A 53 7.89 35.18 -11.14
CA PRO A 53 9.25 34.90 -11.53
C PRO A 53 9.48 33.40 -11.59
N PHE A 54 9.54 32.83 -12.80
CA PHE A 54 10.15 31.52 -13.13
C PHE A 54 10.11 30.48 -12.00
N GLU A 55 8.92 30.22 -11.44
CA GLU A 55 8.76 29.13 -10.50
C GLU A 55 8.64 27.86 -11.33
N LEU A 56 9.80 27.40 -11.82
CA LEU A 56 10.03 26.09 -12.44
C LEU A 56 9.73 25.02 -11.38
N SER A 57 8.45 24.83 -11.10
CA SER A 57 7.92 23.74 -10.30
C SER A 57 8.25 22.46 -11.06
N SER A 58 9.41 21.88 -10.75
CA SER A 58 10.14 20.84 -11.51
C SER A 58 9.48 19.46 -11.61
N ASP A 59 8.15 19.42 -11.58
CA ASP A 59 7.33 18.21 -11.67
C ASP A 59 6.43 18.16 -12.92
N ASP A 60 6.49 19.15 -13.84
CA ASP A 60 5.68 19.22 -15.08
C ASP A 60 6.08 18.22 -16.19
N ASP A 61 6.84 17.16 -15.87
CA ASP A 61 7.08 16.00 -16.75
C ASP A 61 5.81 15.10 -16.92
N GLU A 62 4.60 15.60 -16.62
CA GLU A 62 3.35 14.82 -16.56
C GLU A 62 2.48 14.90 -17.83
N GLN A 63 2.87 15.72 -18.82
CA GLN A 63 1.93 16.13 -19.90
C GLN A 63 1.95 15.26 -21.17
N GLU A 64 3.00 14.48 -21.45
CA GLU A 64 3.19 13.88 -22.80
C GLU A 64 2.65 12.45 -23.03
N GLU A 65 2.09 11.73 -22.04
CA GLU A 65 1.86 10.28 -22.22
C GLU A 65 0.43 9.80 -22.04
N ASN A 66 -0.46 10.35 -22.86
CA ASN A 66 -1.75 9.72 -23.16
C ASN A 66 -1.67 8.95 -24.48
N GLY A 67 -0.85 7.90 -24.52
CA GLY A 67 -0.99 6.89 -25.56
C GLY A 67 -2.33 6.15 -25.39
N PRO A 68 -3.08 5.82 -26.45
CA PRO A 68 -4.39 5.15 -26.41
C PRO A 68 -4.37 3.73 -25.80
N PHE A 69 -3.22 3.25 -25.33
CA PHE A 69 -3.00 1.90 -24.80
C PHE A 69 -3.06 1.78 -23.27
N ALA A 70 -3.42 2.83 -22.54
CA ALA A 70 -3.71 2.75 -21.11
C ALA A 70 -5.03 1.99 -20.88
N ARG A 71 -5.00 0.67 -21.07
CA ARG A 71 -6.09 -0.25 -20.71
C ARG A 71 -6.49 0.03 -19.26
N SER A 72 -7.74 0.41 -19.10
CA SER A 72 -8.42 0.67 -17.83
C SER A 72 -8.29 -0.52 -16.89
N THR A 73 -7.27 -0.52 -16.03
CA THR A 73 -7.38 -1.25 -14.78
C THR A 73 -8.57 -0.67 -14.03
N SER A 74 -9.54 -1.51 -13.69
CA SER A 74 -10.84 -1.14 -13.11
C SER A 74 -10.74 -0.65 -11.66
N THR A 75 -9.69 0.09 -11.32
CA THR A 75 -9.51 0.69 -10.01
C THR A 75 -10.46 1.87 -9.89
N GLU A 76 -11.55 1.66 -9.16
CA GLU A 76 -12.49 2.69 -8.77
C GLU A 76 -11.74 3.89 -8.16
N SER A 77 -12.11 5.08 -8.58
CA SER A 77 -11.52 6.32 -8.08
C SER A 77 -11.88 6.53 -6.62
N LEU A 78 -10.88 6.79 -5.78
CA LEU A 78 -11.09 7.13 -4.37
C LEU A 78 -11.00 8.63 -4.13
N SER A 79 -11.78 9.12 -3.17
CA SER A 79 -11.63 10.48 -2.65
C SER A 79 -10.28 10.65 -1.96
N SER A 80 -9.67 11.83 -2.08
CA SER A 80 -8.44 12.22 -1.38
C SER A 80 -8.50 11.96 0.13
N LEU A 81 -9.66 12.22 0.74
CA LEU A 81 -9.89 11.99 2.16
C LEU A 81 -9.85 10.50 2.51
N SER A 82 -10.47 9.66 1.69
CA SER A 82 -10.45 8.19 1.85
C SER A 82 -9.03 7.65 1.68
N VAL A 83 -8.26 8.15 0.71
CA VAL A 83 -6.85 7.77 0.52
C VAL A 83 -6.01 8.14 1.75
N PHE A 84 -6.16 9.36 2.26
CA PHE A 84 -5.50 9.79 3.49
C PHE A 84 -5.86 8.88 4.68
N LEU A 85 -7.15 8.58 4.84
CA LEU A 85 -7.63 7.69 5.90
C LEU A 85 -7.05 6.27 5.79
N TYR A 86 -6.96 5.72 4.58
CA TYR A 86 -6.34 4.41 4.33
C TYR A 86 -4.81 4.40 4.53
N LEU A 87 -4.14 5.55 4.41
CA LEU A 87 -2.73 5.70 4.75
C LEU A 87 -2.51 5.85 6.26
N LEU A 88 -3.45 6.50 6.96
CA LEU A 88 -3.39 6.74 8.41
C LEU A 88 -3.79 5.50 9.21
N SER A 89 -4.90 4.85 8.86
CA SER A 89 -5.50 3.77 9.65
C SER A 89 -4.54 2.63 9.99
N PRO A 90 -3.73 2.06 9.05
CA PRO A 90 -2.75 1.01 9.37
C PRO A 90 -1.78 1.35 10.49
N LEU A 91 -1.43 2.64 10.64
CA LEU A 91 -0.47 3.12 11.63
C LEU A 91 -1.06 3.21 13.05
N LEU A 92 -2.39 3.26 13.17
CA LEU A 92 -3.12 3.43 14.45
C LEU A 92 -3.77 2.14 14.97
N LYS A 93 -3.37 0.98 14.43
CA LYS A 93 -4.01 -0.31 14.74
C LYS A 93 -3.16 -1.11 15.74
N LEU A 94 -2.96 -2.41 15.46
CA LEU A 94 -2.34 -3.37 16.36
C LEU A 94 -0.98 -2.92 16.88
N GLY A 95 -0.12 -2.38 16.01
CA GLY A 95 1.18 -1.86 16.43
C GLY A 95 1.04 -0.77 17.49
N ALA A 96 0.25 0.27 17.21
CA ALA A 96 0.03 1.38 18.12
C ALA A 96 -0.65 0.96 19.44
N LEU A 97 -1.61 0.04 19.38
CA LEU A 97 -2.30 -0.47 20.57
C LEU A 97 -1.40 -1.34 21.44
N ILE A 98 -0.58 -2.22 20.86
CA ILE A 98 0.33 -3.06 21.66
C ILE A 98 1.55 -2.23 22.12
N SER A 99 1.97 -1.25 21.32
CA SER A 99 3.08 -0.32 21.59
C SER A 99 2.94 0.35 22.95
N THR A 100 1.74 0.61 23.45
CA THR A 100 1.57 1.22 24.77
C THR A 100 1.96 0.30 25.92
N TYR A 101 1.88 -1.01 25.74
CA TYR A 101 2.15 -1.96 26.80
C TYR A 101 3.63 -2.35 26.83
N ASP A 102 4.18 -2.77 25.68
CA ASP A 102 5.54 -3.28 25.65
C ASP A 102 6.61 -2.18 25.65
N ILE A 103 6.28 -0.95 25.22
CA ILE A 103 7.24 0.17 25.28
C ILE A 103 7.48 0.64 26.72
N ALA A 104 6.60 0.33 27.68
CA ALA A 104 6.86 0.62 29.10
C ALA A 104 8.18 0.01 29.59
N ARG A 105 8.68 -1.04 28.92
CA ARG A 105 9.95 -1.72 29.21
C ARG A 105 11.16 -1.07 28.55
N LEU A 106 10.96 -0.19 27.56
CA LEU A 106 12.03 0.54 26.89
C LEU A 106 12.29 1.87 27.61
N PRO A 107 13.55 2.28 27.80
CA PRO A 107 13.84 3.62 28.28
C PRO A 107 13.36 4.65 27.24
N LEU A 108 12.77 5.75 27.73
CA LEU A 108 12.22 6.82 26.88
C LEU A 108 13.27 7.39 25.91
N THR A 109 14.54 7.39 26.33
CA THR A 109 15.70 7.81 25.53
C THR A 109 15.93 6.97 24.29
N VAL A 110 15.45 5.72 24.26
CA VAL A 110 15.54 4.82 23.09
C VAL A 110 14.21 4.77 22.34
N ALA A 111 13.09 4.75 23.07
CA ALA A 111 11.76 4.67 22.48
C ALA A 111 11.43 5.87 21.58
N LEU A 112 11.73 7.10 22.04
CA LEU A 112 11.43 8.32 21.27
C LEU A 112 12.26 8.41 19.98
N PRO A 113 13.60 8.30 19.99
CA PRO A 113 14.37 8.28 18.75
C PRO A 113 13.96 7.14 17.83
N GLY A 114 13.68 5.95 18.38
CA GLY A 114 13.16 4.81 17.62
C GLY A 114 11.85 5.13 16.91
N LEU A 115 10.90 5.78 17.59
CA LEU A 115 9.61 6.22 17.03
C LEU A 115 9.82 7.15 15.83
N PHE A 116 10.62 8.20 15.98
CA PHE A 116 10.89 9.16 14.91
C PHE A 116 11.71 8.55 13.76
N PHE A 117 12.66 7.67 14.08
CA PHE A 117 13.47 6.97 13.10
C PHE A 117 12.62 6.06 12.20
N PHE A 118 11.76 5.21 12.79
CA PHE A 118 10.87 4.33 12.02
C PHE A 118 9.76 5.11 11.30
N ALA A 119 9.29 6.24 11.85
CA ALA A 119 8.40 7.15 11.13
C ALA A 119 9.08 7.71 9.86
N GLY A 120 10.33 8.18 9.98
CA GLY A 120 11.12 8.66 8.85
C GLY A 120 11.36 7.58 7.80
N LEU A 121 11.72 6.37 8.23
CA LEU A 121 11.88 5.21 7.35
C LEU A 121 10.59 4.84 6.63
N CYS A 122 9.43 4.96 7.29
CA CYS A 122 8.13 4.72 6.67
C CYS A 122 7.83 5.75 5.58
N VAL A 123 8.01 7.05 5.86
CA VAL A 123 7.86 8.11 4.83
C VAL A 123 8.79 7.85 3.66
N PHE A 124 10.06 7.54 3.94
CA PHE A 124 11.07 7.28 2.93
C PHE A 124 10.71 6.04 2.07
N SER A 125 10.30 4.93 2.70
CA SER A 125 9.84 3.74 1.98
C SER A 125 8.61 4.01 1.11
N ARG A 126 7.59 4.71 1.64
CA ARG A 126 6.40 5.10 0.86
C ARG A 126 6.78 5.95 -0.35
N GLN A 127 7.76 6.84 -0.19
CA GLN A 127 8.27 7.67 -1.27
C GLN A 127 9.02 6.86 -2.33
N ILE A 128 9.82 5.86 -1.95
CA ILE A 128 10.44 4.92 -2.90
C ILE A 128 9.37 4.16 -3.68
N TRP A 129 8.34 3.64 -3.02
CA TRP A 129 7.22 2.97 -3.70
C TRP A 129 6.51 3.88 -4.71
N TYR A 130 6.28 5.13 -4.33
CA TYR A 130 5.71 6.15 -5.22
C TYR A 130 6.62 6.44 -6.43
N MET A 131 7.93 6.56 -6.21
CA MET A 131 8.89 6.79 -7.30
C MET A 131 8.96 5.58 -8.24
N LEU A 132 8.93 4.36 -7.70
CA LEU A 132 8.92 3.12 -8.46
C LEU A 132 7.66 2.97 -9.32
N SER A 133 6.48 3.27 -8.77
CA SER A 133 5.23 3.22 -9.53
C SER A 133 5.20 4.25 -10.64
N ARG A 134 5.72 5.46 -10.41
CA ARG A 134 5.89 6.50 -11.43
C ARG A 134 6.87 6.06 -12.52
N TYR A 135 8.00 5.47 -12.14
CA TYR A 135 9.02 5.02 -13.09
C TYR A 135 8.52 3.89 -13.99
N VAL A 136 7.84 2.89 -13.41
CA VAL A 136 7.29 1.75 -14.17
C VAL A 136 5.99 2.12 -14.89
N ARG A 137 5.33 3.22 -14.49
CA ARG A 137 4.04 3.70 -15.00
C ARG A 137 2.91 2.69 -14.83
N ARG A 138 3.02 1.84 -13.81
CA ARG A 138 2.06 0.79 -13.49
C ARG A 138 1.52 0.95 -12.07
N ALA A 139 0.23 0.70 -11.95
CA ALA A 139 -0.54 0.85 -10.71
C ALA A 139 -0.46 -0.39 -9.81
N ASP A 140 -0.07 -1.53 -10.36
CA ASP A 140 -0.09 -2.80 -9.64
C ASP A 140 1.32 -3.18 -9.17
N MET A 141 1.41 -3.59 -7.90
CA MET A 141 2.67 -4.09 -7.33
C MET A 141 3.22 -5.24 -8.17
N GLU A 142 2.35 -6.15 -8.63
CA GLU A 142 2.71 -7.27 -9.51
C GLU A 142 3.46 -6.80 -10.76
N GLU A 143 2.97 -5.75 -11.42
CA GLU A 143 3.60 -5.22 -12.62
C GLU A 143 4.95 -4.56 -12.33
N VAL A 144 5.11 -3.90 -11.17
CA VAL A 144 6.41 -3.36 -10.74
C VAL A 144 7.43 -4.49 -10.54
N PHE A 145 7.04 -5.60 -9.91
CA PHE A 145 7.89 -6.78 -9.76
C PHE A 145 8.20 -7.49 -11.08
N LEU A 146 7.20 -7.64 -11.95
CA LEU A 146 7.36 -8.23 -13.27
C LEU A 146 8.30 -7.40 -14.13
N GLU A 147 8.12 -6.09 -14.09
CA GLU A 147 9.01 -5.17 -14.74
C GLU A 147 10.40 -5.40 -14.15
N ALA A 148 10.63 -5.23 -12.84
CA ALA A 148 11.93 -5.40 -12.19
C ALA A 148 12.65 -6.73 -12.50
N LEU A 149 11.97 -7.87 -12.32
CA LEU A 149 12.58 -9.21 -12.32
C LEU A 149 12.44 -9.98 -13.65
N ALA A 150 11.42 -9.68 -14.47
CA ALA A 150 11.06 -10.48 -15.63
C ALA A 150 10.87 -9.65 -16.91
N ARG A 151 11.67 -8.59 -17.07
CA ARG A 151 11.74 -7.78 -18.30
C ARG A 151 12.23 -8.61 -19.49
N GLY A 152 11.65 -8.32 -20.66
CA GLY A 152 11.96 -8.96 -21.95
C GLY A 152 10.83 -9.85 -22.50
N ARG A 153 10.81 -10.04 -23.82
CA ARG A 153 9.94 -11.01 -24.51
C ARG A 153 10.43 -12.44 -24.22
N GLY A 154 9.52 -13.43 -24.23
CA GLY A 154 9.87 -14.86 -24.10
C GLY A 154 9.99 -15.42 -22.68
N LYS A 155 9.79 -14.62 -21.61
CA LYS A 155 9.91 -15.07 -20.21
C LYS A 155 8.56 -15.32 -19.52
N GLU A 156 7.57 -15.84 -20.25
CA GLU A 156 6.20 -15.93 -19.73
C GLU A 156 6.07 -16.82 -18.49
N ARG A 157 6.79 -17.95 -18.44
CA ARG A 157 6.83 -18.82 -17.26
C ARG A 157 7.37 -18.11 -16.01
N ARG A 158 8.43 -17.32 -16.17
CA ARG A 158 9.02 -16.53 -15.07
C ARG A 158 8.07 -15.43 -14.61
N ARG A 159 7.39 -14.76 -15.56
CA ARG A 159 6.37 -13.74 -15.26
C ARG A 159 5.23 -14.35 -14.46
N TYR A 160 4.71 -15.50 -14.89
CA TYR A 160 3.68 -16.22 -14.16
C TYR A 160 4.11 -16.54 -12.72
N PHE A 161 5.32 -17.10 -12.54
CA PHE A 161 5.84 -17.42 -11.22
C PHE A 161 6.01 -16.19 -10.32
N VAL A 162 6.59 -15.10 -10.83
CA VAL A 162 6.75 -13.85 -10.08
C VAL A 162 5.40 -13.28 -9.67
N ARG A 163 4.41 -13.28 -10.57
CA ARG A 163 3.05 -12.82 -10.28
C ARG A 163 2.41 -13.66 -9.17
N MET A 164 2.53 -14.99 -9.26
CA MET A 164 2.02 -15.89 -8.23
C MET A 164 2.72 -15.72 -6.89
N ALA A 165 4.04 -15.51 -6.88
CA ALA A 165 4.80 -15.28 -5.65
C ALA A 165 4.40 -13.97 -4.95
N VAL A 166 4.25 -12.87 -5.71
CA VAL A 166 3.81 -11.57 -5.17
C VAL A 166 2.37 -11.62 -4.65
N ARG A 167 1.47 -12.29 -5.40
CA ARG A 167 0.09 -12.51 -4.94
C ARG A 167 0.04 -13.34 -3.68
N PHE A 168 0.79 -14.44 -3.64
CA PHE A 168 0.83 -15.34 -2.50
C PHE A 168 1.39 -14.64 -1.27
N SER A 169 2.52 -13.93 -1.38
CA SER A 169 3.13 -13.23 -0.24
C SER A 169 2.22 -12.10 0.28
N THR A 170 1.57 -11.37 -0.63
CA THR A 170 0.61 -10.31 -0.25
C THR A 170 -0.62 -10.93 0.41
N ALA A 171 -1.20 -12.00 -0.15
CA ALA A 171 -2.33 -12.72 0.46
C ALA A 171 -1.98 -13.25 1.84
N LEU A 172 -0.82 -13.91 1.97
CA LEU A 172 -0.33 -14.46 3.22
C LEU A 172 -0.20 -13.36 4.29
N LEU A 173 0.49 -12.26 3.97
CA LEU A 173 0.63 -11.12 4.89
C LEU A 173 -0.73 -10.60 5.37
N ARG A 174 -1.70 -10.43 4.46
CA ARG A 174 -3.04 -9.91 4.78
C ARG A 174 -3.87 -10.87 5.60
N VAL A 175 -3.88 -12.14 5.23
CA VAL A 175 -4.60 -13.21 5.96
C VAL A 175 -4.04 -13.35 7.37
N LEU A 176 -2.72 -13.34 7.53
CA LEU A 176 -2.08 -13.34 8.85
C LEU A 176 -2.44 -12.10 9.67
N LEU A 177 -2.43 -10.91 9.06
CA LEU A 177 -2.80 -9.67 9.74
C LEU A 177 -4.27 -9.72 10.21
N VAL A 178 -5.19 -10.21 9.39
CA VAL A 178 -6.60 -10.40 9.75
C VAL A 178 -6.77 -11.45 10.86
N ALA A 179 -6.06 -12.58 10.77
CA ALA A 179 -6.11 -13.64 11.78
C ALA A 179 -5.61 -13.13 13.14
N VAL A 180 -4.48 -12.41 13.16
CA VAL A 180 -3.94 -11.81 14.38
C VAL A 180 -4.87 -10.73 14.93
N TYR A 181 -5.46 -9.86 14.10
CA TYR A 181 -6.40 -8.83 14.56
C TYR A 181 -7.65 -9.45 15.18
N LEU A 182 -8.26 -10.44 14.51
CA LEU A 182 -9.44 -11.13 15.00
C LEU A 182 -9.14 -11.86 16.32
N ARG A 183 -7.98 -12.50 16.40
CA ARG A 183 -7.51 -13.16 17.61
C ARG A 183 -7.28 -12.17 18.76
N SER A 184 -6.62 -11.03 18.51
CA SER A 184 -6.44 -9.97 19.50
C SER A 184 -7.78 -9.39 19.98
N CYS A 185 -8.76 -9.23 19.09
CA CYS A 185 -10.12 -8.86 19.49
C CYS A 185 -10.75 -9.91 20.41
N ALA A 186 -10.63 -11.20 20.07
CA ALA A 186 -11.17 -12.29 20.87
C ALA A 186 -10.52 -12.36 22.25
N ASP A 187 -9.19 -12.31 22.31
CA ASP A 187 -8.41 -12.37 23.55
C ASP A 187 -8.74 -11.17 24.47
N ALA A 188 -9.01 -9.98 23.91
CA ALA A 188 -9.47 -8.82 24.69
C ALA A 188 -10.94 -8.94 25.16
N THR A 189 -11.81 -9.56 24.35
CA THR A 189 -13.24 -9.76 24.67
C THR A 189 -13.43 -10.84 25.74
N LEU A 190 -12.56 -11.86 25.76
CA LEU A 190 -12.59 -12.97 26.73
C LEU A 190 -12.67 -12.51 28.18
N ARG A 191 -12.07 -11.36 28.51
CA ARG A 191 -12.07 -10.78 29.87
C ARG A 191 -13.47 -10.44 30.38
N TYR A 192 -14.46 -10.32 29.50
CA TYR A 192 -15.85 -9.95 29.83
C TYR A 192 -16.82 -11.13 29.75
N ILE A 193 -16.37 -12.28 29.26
CA ILE A 193 -17.22 -13.46 29.08
C ILE A 193 -17.13 -14.30 30.35
N PRO A 194 -18.25 -14.56 31.06
CA PRO A 194 -18.22 -15.42 32.23
C PRO A 194 -17.78 -16.85 31.87
N GLU A 195 -17.02 -17.49 32.76
CA GLU A 195 -16.42 -18.83 32.50
C GLU A 195 -17.44 -19.98 32.43
N LYS A 196 -18.73 -19.73 32.71
CA LYS A 196 -19.77 -20.77 32.89
C LYS A 196 -20.43 -21.27 31.60
N PHE A 197 -19.85 -21.04 30.42
CA PHE A 197 -20.46 -21.49 29.15
C PHE A 197 -20.11 -22.94 28.81
N LEU A 198 -21.02 -23.64 28.12
CA LEU A 198 -20.82 -24.99 27.60
C LEU A 198 -19.75 -25.06 26.47
N ILE A 199 -19.58 -23.96 25.74
CA ILE A 199 -18.62 -23.83 24.64
C ILE A 199 -17.41 -23.07 25.16
N PRO A 200 -16.16 -23.45 24.82
CA PRO A 200 -14.99 -22.68 25.19
C PRO A 200 -15.17 -21.20 24.81
N PRO A 201 -15.06 -20.26 25.77
CA PRO A 201 -15.48 -18.87 25.58
C PRO A 201 -14.72 -18.18 24.44
N ARG A 202 -13.50 -18.64 24.16
CA ARG A 202 -12.68 -18.16 23.06
C ARG A 202 -13.28 -18.51 21.70
N ILE A 203 -13.78 -19.74 21.55
CA ILE A 203 -14.41 -20.18 20.31
C ILE A 203 -15.68 -19.38 20.07
N ALA A 204 -16.49 -19.20 21.12
CA ALA A 204 -17.70 -18.38 21.06
C ALA A 204 -17.40 -16.91 20.68
N ALA A 205 -16.42 -16.28 21.35
CA ALA A 205 -16.02 -14.89 21.10
C ALA A 205 -15.51 -14.69 19.66
N THR A 206 -14.56 -15.50 19.22
CA THR A 206 -13.99 -15.42 17.87
C THR A 206 -15.06 -15.65 16.81
N THR A 207 -15.96 -16.61 17.01
CA THR A 207 -17.06 -16.90 16.07
C THR A 207 -18.05 -15.75 16.02
N ALA A 208 -18.45 -15.18 17.16
CA ALA A 208 -19.34 -14.03 17.21
C ALA A 208 -18.73 -12.81 16.49
N LEU A 209 -17.46 -12.49 16.77
CA LEU A 209 -16.74 -11.41 16.10
C LEU A 209 -16.61 -11.64 14.58
N ALA A 210 -16.30 -12.87 14.17
CA ALA A 210 -16.20 -13.25 12.76
C ALA A 210 -17.55 -13.11 12.02
N LEU A 211 -18.65 -13.47 12.68
CA LEU A 211 -20.00 -13.30 12.13
C LEU A 211 -20.38 -11.83 11.99
N VAL A 212 -20.09 -11.01 13.00
CA VAL A 212 -20.35 -9.55 12.96
C VAL A 212 -19.57 -8.88 11.84
N ILE A 213 -18.33 -9.30 11.60
CA ILE A 213 -17.46 -8.64 10.62
C ILE A 213 -17.59 -9.17 9.19
N SER A 214 -18.04 -10.40 9.03
CA SER A 214 -18.29 -11.06 7.74
C SER A 214 -18.94 -10.13 6.69
N PRO A 215 -20.10 -9.48 6.95
CA PRO A 215 -20.74 -8.63 5.93
C PRO A 215 -19.87 -7.44 5.48
N LEU A 216 -19.01 -6.91 6.36
CA LEU A 216 -18.10 -5.81 6.03
C LEU A 216 -16.92 -6.28 5.17
N CYS A 217 -16.43 -7.50 5.41
CA CYS A 217 -15.30 -8.09 4.68
C CYS A 217 -15.64 -8.47 3.23
N PHE A 218 -16.92 -8.75 2.92
CA PHE A 218 -17.35 -9.12 1.57
C PHE A 218 -17.67 -7.93 0.66
N ALA A 219 -17.29 -6.71 1.05
CA ALA A 219 -17.39 -5.53 0.19
C ALA A 219 -16.61 -5.73 -1.13
N PRO A 220 -17.14 -5.28 -2.29
CA PRO A 220 -16.54 -5.55 -3.59
C PRO A 220 -15.17 -4.85 -3.77
N SER A 221 -15.06 -3.63 -3.27
CA SER A 221 -13.92 -2.74 -3.48
C SER A 221 -13.58 -1.89 -2.25
N LEU A 222 -12.41 -1.26 -2.26
CA LEU A 222 -12.02 -0.26 -1.25
C LEU A 222 -12.86 1.02 -1.31
N ALA A 223 -13.56 1.28 -2.42
CA ALA A 223 -14.42 2.46 -2.54
C ALA A 223 -15.82 2.23 -1.96
N SER A 224 -16.14 0.99 -1.55
CA SER A 224 -17.38 0.69 -0.86
C SER A 224 -17.52 1.54 0.41
N SER A 225 -18.69 2.17 0.56
CA SER A 225 -19.03 3.00 1.72
C SER A 225 -18.87 2.24 3.04
N LEU A 226 -19.21 0.94 3.08
CA LEU A 226 -19.04 0.08 4.25
C LEU A 226 -17.59 0.04 4.74
N VAL A 227 -16.62 -0.10 3.82
CA VAL A 227 -15.20 -0.16 4.16
C VAL A 227 -14.70 1.22 4.61
N ILE A 228 -15.16 2.28 3.95
CA ILE A 228 -14.81 3.67 4.31
C ILE A 228 -15.33 4.00 5.72
N TYR A 229 -16.60 3.75 6.01
CA TYR A 229 -17.20 3.98 7.34
C TYR A 229 -16.55 3.11 8.41
N SER A 230 -16.29 1.84 8.14
CA SER A 230 -15.54 0.97 9.05
C SER A 230 -14.15 1.54 9.35
N THR A 231 -13.45 2.05 8.35
CA THR A 231 -12.13 2.65 8.55
C THR A 231 -12.20 3.95 9.37
N TRP A 232 -13.23 4.77 9.16
CA TRP A 232 -13.51 5.95 9.99
C TRP A 232 -13.79 5.57 11.44
N LEU A 233 -14.65 4.57 11.67
CA LEU A 233 -14.97 4.07 13.00
C LEU A 233 -13.73 3.51 13.71
N SER A 234 -12.86 2.81 12.98
CA SER A 234 -11.57 2.32 13.51
C SER A 234 -10.66 3.45 13.98
N VAL A 235 -10.55 4.54 13.21
CA VAL A 235 -9.74 5.71 13.60
C VAL A 235 -10.40 6.47 14.76
N ALA A 236 -11.71 6.67 14.71
CA ALA A 236 -12.47 7.35 15.76
C ALA A 236 -12.36 6.60 17.10
N SER A 237 -12.53 5.27 17.10
CA SER A 237 -12.38 4.45 18.30
C SER A 237 -10.97 4.49 18.86
N TYR A 238 -9.94 4.57 18.02
CA TYR A 238 -8.55 4.76 18.48
C TYR A 238 -8.37 6.12 19.17
N VAL A 239 -8.89 7.20 18.58
CA VAL A 239 -8.81 8.55 19.18
C VAL A 239 -9.56 8.61 20.51
N THR A 240 -10.75 8.01 20.59
CA THR A 240 -11.51 7.90 21.85
C THR A 240 -10.78 7.05 22.88
N TRP A 241 -10.15 5.95 22.45
CA TRP A 241 -9.30 5.12 23.32
C TRP A 241 -8.13 5.94 23.88
N LEU A 242 -7.42 6.66 23.02
CA LEU A 242 -6.30 7.53 23.39
C LEU A 242 -6.74 8.60 24.40
N ALA A 243 -7.86 9.29 24.15
CA ALA A 243 -8.40 10.29 25.07
C ALA A 243 -8.73 9.67 26.44
N SER A 244 -9.26 8.45 26.44
CA SER A 244 -9.60 7.73 27.66
C SER A 244 -8.35 7.28 28.43
N VAL A 245 -7.29 6.86 27.73
CA VAL A 245 -5.97 6.55 28.34
C VAL A 245 -5.32 7.82 28.91
N ALA A 246 -5.37 8.94 28.18
CA ALA A 246 -4.86 10.22 28.65
C ALA A 246 -5.59 10.71 29.91
N TYR A 247 -6.93 10.57 29.95
CA TYR A 247 -7.73 10.85 31.13
C TYR A 247 -7.33 9.97 32.33
N ALA A 248 -7.11 8.67 32.09
CA ALA A 248 -6.65 7.73 33.10
C ALA A 248 -5.34 8.18 33.74
N HIS A 249 -4.37 8.50 32.87
CA HIS A 249 -3.04 8.93 33.25
C HIS A 249 -3.09 10.25 34.03
N ALA A 250 -3.91 11.22 33.59
CA ALA A 250 -4.10 12.48 34.30
C ALA A 250 -4.69 12.31 35.72
N LYS A 251 -5.39 11.20 35.98
CA LYS A 251 -5.92 10.84 37.30
C LYS A 251 -4.99 9.94 38.12
N GLY A 252 -3.78 9.65 37.62
CA GLY A 252 -2.84 8.73 38.29
C GLY A 252 -3.34 7.29 38.34
N MET A 253 -4.27 6.91 37.47
CA MET A 253 -4.74 5.53 37.37
C MET A 253 -3.78 4.75 36.46
N SER A 254 -3.12 3.74 37.02
CA SER A 254 -2.33 2.80 36.24
C SER A 254 -3.16 1.58 35.90
N VAL A 255 -3.16 1.21 34.63
CA VAL A 255 -3.88 0.04 34.16
C VAL A 255 -2.94 -1.14 34.24
N ASP A 256 -3.05 -1.91 35.31
CA ASP A 256 -2.31 -3.16 35.43
C ASP A 256 -2.75 -4.09 34.28
N HIS A 257 -1.82 -4.32 33.35
CA HIS A 257 -2.07 -5.17 32.21
C HIS A 257 -1.50 -6.54 32.52
N GLN A 258 -2.42 -7.46 32.86
CA GLN A 258 -2.09 -8.86 33.06
C GLN A 258 -1.26 -9.36 31.87
N GLU A 259 -0.03 -9.79 32.16
CA GLU A 259 1.03 -10.09 31.23
C GLU A 259 0.64 -11.25 30.29
N ALA A 260 -0.06 -10.94 29.19
CA ALA A 260 -0.04 -11.84 28.05
C ALA A 260 1.37 -11.74 27.47
N HIS A 261 2.17 -12.80 27.62
CA HIS A 261 3.53 -12.86 27.06
C HIS A 261 3.49 -12.51 25.56
N ALA A 262 3.92 -11.29 25.23
CA ALA A 262 4.02 -10.84 23.85
C ALA A 262 5.03 -11.73 23.10
N PRO A 263 4.74 -12.13 21.85
CA PRO A 263 5.69 -12.87 21.01
C PRO A 263 7.07 -12.20 21.00
N ALA A 264 8.13 -12.99 20.88
CA ALA A 264 9.51 -12.50 21.02
C ALA A 264 9.85 -11.36 20.04
N LEU A 265 9.26 -11.36 18.83
CA LEU A 265 9.46 -10.30 17.83
C LEU A 265 8.51 -9.09 17.99
N LEU A 266 7.52 -9.13 18.88
CA LEU A 266 6.62 -8.01 19.16
C LEU A 266 7.02 -7.23 20.42
N GLN A 267 8.31 -7.19 20.75
CA GLN A 267 8.83 -6.50 21.93
C GLN A 267 9.83 -5.41 21.54
N GLY A 268 9.86 -4.31 22.30
CA GLY A 268 10.89 -3.29 22.15
C GLY A 268 10.82 -2.53 20.81
N LEU A 269 11.95 -2.33 20.12
CA LEU A 269 11.99 -1.53 18.89
C LEU A 269 11.23 -2.16 17.71
N SER A 270 11.08 -3.48 17.68
CA SER A 270 10.39 -4.17 16.59
C SER A 270 8.89 -3.88 16.58
N ILE A 271 8.27 -3.60 17.73
CA ILE A 271 6.87 -3.17 17.78
C ILE A 271 6.67 -1.78 17.19
N ILE A 272 7.62 -0.88 17.44
CA ILE A 272 7.64 0.46 16.87
C ILE A 272 7.83 0.34 15.35
N ALA A 273 8.78 -0.47 14.91
CA ALA A 273 8.98 -0.76 13.50
C ALA A 273 7.72 -1.33 12.84
N PHE A 274 7.07 -2.31 13.48
CA PHE A 274 5.82 -2.92 13.04
C PHE A 274 4.67 -1.90 12.96
N THR A 275 4.58 -0.97 13.90
CA THR A 275 3.59 0.11 13.91
C THR A 275 3.68 0.99 12.66
N TYR A 276 4.89 1.19 12.15
CA TYR A 276 5.13 1.95 10.93
C TYR A 276 5.20 1.08 9.65
N THR A 277 4.77 -0.19 9.70
CA THR A 277 4.64 -1.02 8.50
C THR A 277 3.42 -0.66 7.66
N THR A 278 3.59 -0.64 6.34
CA THR A 278 2.54 -0.24 5.40
C THR A 278 2.62 -1.09 4.14
N SER A 279 1.47 -1.53 3.64
CA SER A 279 1.40 -2.57 2.60
C SER A 279 0.51 -2.22 1.40
N CYS A 280 -0.05 -0.99 1.36
CA CYS A 280 -1.06 -0.55 0.38
C CYS A 280 -0.71 0.75 -0.38
N THR A 281 0.55 1.17 -0.44
CA THR A 281 0.91 2.49 -0.98
C THR A 281 0.58 2.66 -2.47
N ILE A 282 0.96 1.68 -3.31
CA ILE A 282 0.78 1.78 -4.77
C ILE A 282 -0.70 1.74 -5.18
N PRO A 283 -1.53 0.78 -4.70
CA PRO A 283 -2.94 0.75 -5.07
C PRO A 283 -3.70 2.02 -4.66
N LEU A 284 -3.36 2.61 -3.51
CA LEU A 284 -3.95 3.87 -3.06
C LEU A 284 -3.54 5.06 -3.93
N TYR A 285 -2.29 5.10 -4.38
CA TYR A 285 -1.83 6.10 -5.35
C TYR A 285 -2.56 5.96 -6.69
N ALA A 286 -2.70 4.73 -7.19
CA ALA A 286 -3.42 4.46 -8.43
C ALA A 286 -4.90 4.88 -8.36
N ALA A 287 -5.57 4.58 -7.25
CA ALA A 287 -6.95 4.96 -7.02
C ALA A 287 -7.17 6.48 -6.89
N LEU A 288 -6.16 7.23 -6.42
CA LEU A 288 -6.19 8.69 -6.44
C LEU A 288 -6.04 9.23 -7.87
N LYS A 289 -5.19 8.59 -8.68
CA LYS A 289 -4.92 8.98 -10.07
C LYS A 289 -6.08 8.66 -11.01
N SER A 290 -6.83 7.57 -10.78
CA SER A 290 -7.93 7.13 -11.66
C SER A 290 -9.16 8.05 -11.65
N SER A 291 -9.22 9.02 -10.74
CA SER A 291 -10.34 9.96 -10.61
C SER A 291 -10.42 11.07 -11.68
N SER A 292 -9.61 10.99 -12.75
CA SER A 292 -9.68 11.95 -13.85
C SER A 292 -10.88 11.65 -14.74
N GLN A 293 -11.94 12.46 -14.65
CA GLN A 293 -13.03 12.41 -15.63
C GLN A 293 -12.51 12.81 -17.02
N PRO A 294 -12.87 12.07 -18.08
CA PRO A 294 -12.56 12.49 -19.45
C PRO A 294 -13.25 13.84 -19.72
N GLY A 295 -12.49 14.83 -20.21
CA GLY A 295 -13.00 16.16 -20.57
C GLY A 295 -12.78 17.27 -19.54
N MET A 296 -12.35 16.96 -18.31
CA MET A 296 -11.95 18.00 -17.35
C MET A 296 -10.44 18.28 -17.41
N PRO A 297 -9.99 19.54 -17.24
CA PRO A 297 -8.57 19.85 -17.18
C PRO A 297 -7.90 19.07 -16.04
N LYS A 298 -6.78 18.42 -16.35
CA LYS A 298 -6.05 17.55 -15.42
C LYS A 298 -5.65 18.35 -14.16
N GLN A 299 -6.33 18.10 -13.04
CA GLN A 299 -5.92 18.68 -11.75
C GLN A 299 -4.57 18.09 -11.32
N LYS A 300 -3.69 18.93 -10.74
CA LYS A 300 -2.35 18.59 -10.20
C LYS A 300 -2.40 17.69 -8.94
N ARG A 301 -3.16 16.58 -8.96
CA ARG A 301 -3.42 15.70 -7.80
C ARG A 301 -2.24 14.83 -7.38
N SER A 302 -1.21 14.67 -8.23
CA SER A 302 -0.03 13.86 -7.91
C SER A 302 0.76 14.43 -6.72
N LYS A 303 0.82 15.76 -6.59
CA LYS A 303 1.47 16.47 -5.47
C LYS A 303 0.75 16.21 -4.15
N SER A 304 -0.57 16.05 -4.18
CA SER A 304 -1.38 15.79 -2.99
C SER A 304 -1.04 14.44 -2.34
N PHE A 305 -0.67 13.40 -3.11
CA PHE A 305 -0.35 12.09 -2.53
C PHE A 305 0.88 12.13 -1.60
N LYS A 306 1.95 12.83 -2.01
CA LYS A 306 3.17 13.00 -1.19
C LYS A 306 2.83 13.68 0.14
N ILE A 307 2.02 14.74 0.07
CA ILE A 307 1.55 15.49 1.24
C ILE A 307 0.68 14.61 2.14
N PHE A 308 -0.29 13.88 1.60
CA PHE A 308 -1.14 12.97 2.39
C PHE A 308 -0.34 11.84 3.03
N SER A 309 0.64 11.29 2.32
CA SER A 309 1.55 10.29 2.87
C SER A 309 2.35 10.84 4.06
N LEU A 310 2.98 12.00 3.92
CA LEU A 310 3.73 12.65 4.99
C LEU A 310 2.81 13.01 6.17
N LEU A 311 1.69 13.67 5.89
CA LEU A 311 0.72 14.11 6.89
C LEU A 311 0.16 12.92 7.68
N SER A 312 -0.13 11.79 7.03
CA SER A 312 -0.62 10.59 7.73
C SER A 312 0.40 10.02 8.69
N VAL A 313 1.71 10.04 8.35
CA VAL A 313 2.75 9.58 9.27
C VAL A 313 2.92 10.58 10.42
N VAL A 314 2.98 11.88 10.14
CA VAL A 314 3.11 12.93 11.17
C VAL A 314 1.95 12.87 12.17
N ILE A 315 0.71 12.77 11.68
CA ILE A 315 -0.47 12.64 12.55
C ILE A 315 -0.43 11.31 13.32
N ALA A 316 -0.03 10.20 12.70
CA ALA A 316 0.11 8.94 13.42
C ALA A 316 1.16 9.02 14.53
N THR A 317 2.35 9.55 14.24
CA THR A 317 3.40 9.77 15.24
C THR A 317 2.92 10.66 16.36
N ALA A 318 2.21 11.76 16.05
CA ALA A 318 1.65 12.67 17.05
C ALA A 318 0.59 11.98 17.94
N LEU A 319 -0.21 11.05 17.41
CA LEU A 319 -1.21 10.29 18.17
C LEU A 319 -0.61 9.11 18.97
N ILE A 320 0.53 8.57 18.54
CA ILE A 320 1.25 7.48 19.24
C ILE A 320 2.19 8.04 20.33
N LEU A 321 2.63 9.29 20.20
CA LEU A 321 3.58 9.92 21.11
C LEU A 321 3.07 10.00 22.57
N PRO A 322 1.84 10.45 22.88
CA PRO A 322 1.40 10.58 24.28
C PRO A 322 1.39 9.24 25.02
N PRO A 323 0.84 8.14 24.46
CA PRO A 323 0.90 6.84 25.12
C PRO A 323 2.32 6.34 25.39
N VAL A 324 3.25 6.56 24.46
CA VAL A 324 4.67 6.20 24.66
C VAL A 324 5.25 6.93 25.88
N ILE A 325 4.92 8.21 26.05
CA ILE A 325 5.37 9.01 27.20
C ILE A 325 4.71 8.50 28.49
N PHE A 326 3.39 8.30 28.48
CA PHE A 326 2.63 7.81 29.64
C PHE A 326 3.17 6.48 30.16
N SER A 327 3.45 5.54 29.25
CA SER A 327 4.00 4.23 29.61
C SER A 327 5.39 4.30 30.24
N SER A 328 6.22 5.27 29.83
CA SER A 328 7.55 5.46 30.44
C SER A 328 7.50 6.05 31.85
N GLN A 329 6.53 6.93 32.12
CA GLN A 329 6.34 7.58 33.42
C GLN A 329 5.70 6.65 34.45
N ALA A 330 4.83 5.75 34.00
CA ALA A 330 4.22 4.74 34.86
C ALA A 330 5.28 3.86 35.54
N SER A 331 6.36 3.50 34.83
CA SER A 331 7.45 2.67 35.35
C SER A 331 8.24 3.35 36.48
N THR A 332 8.36 4.68 36.50
CA THR A 332 9.11 5.41 37.54
C THR A 332 8.28 5.68 38.79
N HIS A 333 6.97 5.88 38.65
CA HIS A 333 6.06 6.22 39.75
C HIS A 333 5.38 5.02 40.43
N ALA A 334 5.57 3.80 39.92
CA ALA A 334 4.96 2.58 40.44
C ALA A 334 5.22 2.29 41.93
N LEU A 335 6.16 3.00 42.59
CA LEU A 335 6.40 2.87 44.03
C LEU A 335 5.43 3.68 44.93
N GLN A 336 4.56 4.54 44.40
CA GLN A 336 3.69 5.40 45.21
C GLN A 336 2.20 5.21 44.86
N ASN A 337 1.47 4.56 45.77
CA ASN A 337 0.00 4.54 45.93
C ASN A 337 -0.84 4.78 44.64
N MET A 338 -0.65 3.97 43.60
CA MET A 338 -1.48 4.07 42.40
C MET A 338 -2.90 3.57 42.67
N THR A 339 -3.89 4.39 42.32
CA THR A 339 -5.30 4.04 42.45
C THR A 339 -5.69 3.10 41.31
N GLN A 340 -6.22 1.92 41.65
CA GLN A 340 -6.67 0.96 40.64
C GLN A 340 -7.87 1.55 39.86
N PRO A 341 -7.87 1.51 38.51
CA PRO A 341 -8.97 2.02 37.72
C PRO A 341 -10.25 1.24 38.02
N SER A 342 -11.40 1.92 37.94
CA SER A 342 -12.69 1.26 38.07
C SER A 342 -12.87 0.21 36.97
N LYS A 343 -13.54 -0.90 37.30
CA LYS A 343 -13.81 -1.99 36.34
C LYS A 343 -14.49 -1.49 35.06
N SER A 344 -15.37 -0.48 35.17
CA SER A 344 -16.07 0.12 34.03
C SER A 344 -15.11 0.83 33.07
N LEU A 345 -14.10 1.55 33.55
CA LEU A 345 -13.11 2.21 32.69
C LEU A 345 -12.28 1.19 31.91
N VAL A 346 -11.86 0.11 32.57
CA VAL A 346 -11.13 -0.99 31.91
C VAL A 346 -11.99 -1.62 30.81
N THR A 347 -13.28 -1.84 31.07
CA THR A 347 -14.25 -2.31 30.07
C THR A 347 -14.35 -1.37 28.87
N ILE A 348 -14.40 -0.05 29.11
CA ILE A 348 -14.48 0.93 28.03
C ILE A 348 -13.20 0.93 27.17
N TRP A 349 -12.00 0.92 27.77
CA TRP A 349 -10.75 0.91 27.01
C TRP A 349 -10.59 -0.32 26.13
N THR A 350 -10.86 -1.49 26.71
CA THR A 350 -10.78 -2.75 25.98
C THR A 350 -11.85 -2.86 24.89
N ALA A 351 -13.08 -2.36 25.13
CA ALA A 351 -14.10 -2.30 24.10
C ALA A 351 -13.66 -1.40 22.93
N LEU A 352 -13.07 -0.23 23.22
CA LEU A 352 -12.56 0.69 22.19
C LEU A 352 -11.37 0.10 21.42
N SER A 353 -10.48 -0.66 22.08
CA SER A 353 -9.38 -1.34 21.38
C SER A 353 -9.88 -2.49 20.50
N VAL A 354 -10.87 -3.27 20.98
CA VAL A 354 -11.55 -4.30 20.18
C VAL A 354 -12.23 -3.67 18.97
N MET A 355 -12.97 -2.57 19.15
CA MET A 355 -13.62 -1.84 18.05
C MET A 355 -12.60 -1.33 17.02
N THR A 356 -11.48 -0.77 17.48
CA THR A 356 -10.40 -0.26 16.62
C THR A 356 -9.85 -1.35 15.71
N LEU A 357 -9.56 -2.52 16.26
CA LEU A 357 -9.04 -3.66 15.50
C LEU A 357 -10.12 -4.31 14.61
N MET A 358 -11.32 -4.51 15.15
CA MET A 358 -12.46 -5.13 14.47
C MET A 358 -12.84 -4.31 13.23
N PHE A 359 -13.11 -3.02 13.37
CA PHE A 359 -13.43 -2.16 12.23
C PHE A 359 -12.22 -1.90 11.30
N GLY A 360 -11.03 -2.30 11.74
CA GLY A 360 -9.80 -2.26 10.98
C GLY A 360 -9.61 -3.40 9.97
N ILE A 361 -10.24 -4.55 10.20
CA ILE A 361 -10.09 -5.77 9.39
C ILE A 361 -10.67 -5.64 7.96
N PRO A 362 -11.84 -5.00 7.70
CA PRO A 362 -12.43 -4.99 6.36
C PRO A 362 -11.53 -4.30 5.33
N SER A 363 -10.87 -3.20 5.71
CA SER A 363 -9.92 -2.50 4.83
C SER A 363 -8.67 -3.32 4.52
N ILE A 364 -8.25 -4.21 5.42
CA ILE A 364 -7.14 -5.14 5.17
C ILE A 364 -7.62 -6.26 4.24
N PHE A 365 -8.79 -6.85 4.54
CA PHE A 365 -9.29 -8.03 3.86
C PHE A 365 -9.68 -7.75 2.41
N VAL A 366 -10.29 -6.60 2.12
CA VAL A 366 -10.68 -6.21 0.75
C VAL A 366 -9.46 -6.07 -0.17
N THR A 367 -8.27 -5.79 0.37
CA THR A 367 -7.01 -5.71 -0.39
C THR A 367 -6.31 -7.05 -0.60
N VAL A 368 -6.88 -8.15 -0.11
CA VAL A 368 -6.33 -9.49 -0.34
C VAL A 368 -6.47 -9.84 -1.82
N PRO A 369 -5.38 -10.17 -2.54
CA PRO A 369 -5.48 -10.57 -3.93
C PRO A 369 -6.26 -11.88 -4.04
N THR A 370 -7.10 -11.99 -5.06
CA THR A 370 -7.92 -13.18 -5.28
C THR A 370 -7.06 -14.35 -5.71
N LEU A 371 -7.30 -15.52 -5.11
CA LEU A 371 -6.70 -16.78 -5.55
C LEU A 371 -7.22 -17.12 -6.95
N PRO A 372 -6.38 -17.72 -7.82
CA PRO A 372 -6.84 -18.21 -9.12
C PRO A 372 -7.87 -19.32 -8.93
N VAL A 373 -9.13 -19.03 -9.22
CA VAL A 373 -10.22 -20.02 -9.18
C VAL A 373 -10.40 -20.63 -10.57
N PRO A 374 -10.48 -21.97 -10.70
CA PRO A 374 -10.81 -22.62 -11.95
C PRO A 374 -12.11 -22.06 -12.57
N LEU A 375 -12.11 -21.86 -13.89
CA LEU A 375 -13.25 -21.27 -14.61
C LEU A 375 -14.55 -22.07 -14.42
N ALA A 376 -14.45 -23.39 -14.23
CA ALA A 376 -15.61 -24.24 -13.96
C ALA A 376 -16.37 -23.77 -12.71
N ILE A 377 -15.68 -23.59 -11.58
CA ILE A 377 -16.29 -23.14 -10.31
C ILE A 377 -16.86 -21.73 -10.47
N ARG A 378 -16.11 -20.83 -11.13
CA ARG A 378 -16.54 -19.44 -11.34
C ARG A 378 -17.84 -19.33 -12.16
N ARG A 379 -18.11 -20.28 -13.08
CA ARG A 379 -19.34 -20.28 -13.89
C ARG A 379 -20.57 -20.73 -13.09
N HIS A 380 -20.40 -21.55 -12.06
CA HIS A 380 -21.52 -22.11 -11.29
C HIS A 380 -21.94 -21.25 -10.09
N THR A 381 -21.11 -20.29 -9.64
CA THR A 381 -21.40 -19.50 -8.44
C THR A 381 -21.16 -18.01 -8.66
N ASN A 382 -22.14 -17.17 -8.29
CA ASN A 382 -21.95 -15.71 -8.21
C ASN A 382 -21.20 -15.28 -6.94
N LEU A 383 -20.89 -16.22 -6.04
CA LEU A 383 -20.18 -15.95 -4.80
C LEU A 383 -18.67 -15.77 -5.06
N PRO A 384 -18.00 -14.82 -4.38
CA PRO A 384 -16.55 -14.65 -4.48
C PRO A 384 -15.83 -15.76 -3.69
N VAL A 385 -15.87 -17.00 -4.20
CA VAL A 385 -15.38 -18.22 -3.54
C VAL A 385 -13.96 -18.05 -3.01
N SER A 386 -13.06 -17.41 -3.77
CA SER A 386 -11.67 -17.17 -3.32
C SER A 386 -11.60 -16.34 -2.04
N ARG A 387 -12.44 -15.31 -1.91
CA ARG A 387 -12.49 -14.47 -0.70
C ARG A 387 -13.11 -15.26 0.45
N VAL A 388 -14.17 -16.02 0.21
CA VAL A 388 -14.78 -16.88 1.24
C VAL A 388 -13.74 -17.86 1.81
N VAL A 389 -12.99 -18.54 0.95
CA VAL A 389 -11.93 -19.46 1.37
C VAL A 389 -10.85 -18.74 2.19
N LEU A 390 -10.36 -17.59 1.74
CA LEU A 390 -9.34 -16.82 2.47
C LEU A 390 -9.86 -16.30 3.82
N PHE A 391 -11.13 -15.93 3.92
CA PHE A 391 -11.77 -15.55 5.18
C PHE A 391 -11.84 -16.74 6.14
N ILE A 392 -12.24 -17.91 5.65
CA ILE A 392 -12.26 -19.16 6.42
C ILE A 392 -10.85 -19.50 6.92
N VAL A 393 -9.82 -19.37 6.07
CA VAL A 393 -8.42 -19.60 6.49
C VAL A 393 -7.99 -18.62 7.58
N ALA A 394 -8.29 -17.32 7.43
CA ALA A 394 -7.99 -16.32 8.47
C ALA A 394 -8.72 -16.63 9.78
N PHE A 395 -9.99 -17.02 9.69
CA PHE A 395 -10.82 -17.44 10.82
C PHE A 395 -10.23 -18.69 11.51
N SER A 396 -9.88 -19.73 10.76
CA SER A 396 -9.24 -20.94 11.28
C SER A 396 -7.91 -20.64 11.97
N MET A 397 -7.07 -19.79 11.36
CA MET A 397 -5.78 -19.37 11.93
C MET A 397 -5.94 -18.58 13.25
N SER A 398 -7.06 -17.88 13.43
CA SER A 398 -7.32 -17.13 14.66
C SER A 398 -7.55 -18.03 15.90
N PHE A 399 -7.88 -19.32 15.70
CA PHE A 399 -8.03 -20.29 16.78
C PHE A 399 -6.71 -20.89 17.29
N LEU A 400 -5.60 -20.68 16.57
CA LEU A 400 -4.29 -21.18 17.01
C LEU A 400 -3.97 -20.65 18.42
N TYR A 401 -3.26 -21.42 19.24
CA TYR A 401 -2.91 -21.03 20.61
C TYR A 401 -1.46 -21.39 20.93
N GLY A 402 -0.95 -20.87 22.04
CA GLY A 402 0.41 -21.14 22.52
C GLY A 402 1.50 -20.82 21.48
N ALA A 403 2.44 -21.74 21.32
CA ALA A 403 3.60 -21.57 20.44
C ALA A 403 3.23 -21.31 18.96
N ALA A 404 2.20 -21.99 18.45
CA ALA A 404 1.76 -21.81 17.05
C ALA A 404 1.33 -20.36 16.78
N SER A 405 0.69 -19.73 17.76
CA SER A 405 0.31 -18.33 17.64
C SER A 405 1.45 -17.34 17.76
N SER A 406 2.45 -17.63 18.59
CA SER A 406 3.68 -16.84 18.62
C SER A 406 4.37 -16.90 17.26
N GLY A 407 4.57 -18.11 16.72
CA GLY A 407 5.18 -18.29 15.40
C GLY A 407 4.40 -17.59 14.28
N MET A 408 3.06 -17.60 14.34
CA MET A 408 2.22 -16.84 13.40
C MET A 408 2.47 -15.33 13.48
N CYS A 409 2.53 -14.76 14.69
CA CYS A 409 2.85 -13.35 14.90
C CYS A 409 4.28 -13.01 14.46
N ASP A 410 5.25 -13.89 14.73
CA ASP A 410 6.64 -13.69 14.35
C ASP A 410 6.78 -13.67 12.80
N VAL A 411 6.13 -14.62 12.12
CA VAL A 411 6.06 -14.63 10.65
C VAL A 411 5.36 -13.38 10.11
N LEU A 412 4.28 -12.93 10.75
CA LEU A 412 3.58 -11.70 10.38
C LEU A 412 4.51 -10.48 10.48
N VAL A 413 5.24 -10.32 11.58
CA VAL A 413 6.18 -9.20 11.78
C VAL A 413 7.28 -9.23 10.72
N ILE A 414 7.89 -10.39 10.48
CA ILE A 414 8.93 -10.53 9.45
C ILE A 414 8.39 -10.15 8.07
N LEU A 415 7.23 -10.67 7.67
CA LEU A 415 6.62 -10.34 6.38
C LEU A 415 6.26 -8.86 6.27
N ALA A 416 5.75 -8.26 7.35
CA ALA A 416 5.42 -6.84 7.39
C ALA A 416 6.67 -5.96 7.22
N LEU A 417 7.74 -6.23 7.98
CA LEU A 417 9.03 -5.53 7.88
C LEU A 417 9.70 -5.72 6.51
N LEU A 418 9.69 -6.95 5.99
CA LEU A 418 10.19 -7.25 4.65
C LEU A 418 9.44 -6.46 3.58
N SER A 419 8.10 -6.49 3.61
CA SER A 419 7.26 -5.83 2.61
C SER A 419 7.38 -4.30 2.64
N THR A 420 7.50 -3.72 3.84
CA THR A 420 7.58 -2.26 4.00
C THR A 420 8.99 -1.76 3.75
N PHE A 421 10.03 -2.36 4.33
CA PHE A 421 11.38 -1.79 4.26
C PHE A 421 12.24 -2.52 3.22
N THR A 422 12.25 -3.84 3.19
CA THR A 422 13.25 -4.56 2.36
C THR A 422 12.90 -4.55 0.87
N VAL A 423 11.64 -4.88 0.54
CA VAL A 423 11.17 -5.02 -0.83
C VAL A 423 11.36 -3.74 -1.67
N PRO A 424 10.90 -2.54 -1.23
CA PRO A 424 11.11 -1.33 -2.03
C PRO A 424 12.60 -1.00 -2.25
N ALA A 425 13.50 -1.23 -1.27
CA ALA A 425 14.95 -1.09 -1.50
C ALA A 425 15.43 -2.04 -2.59
N LEU A 426 15.11 -3.32 -2.48
CA LEU A 426 15.57 -4.32 -3.44
C LEU A 426 15.04 -4.03 -4.84
N LEU A 427 13.77 -3.64 -4.97
CA LEU A 427 13.20 -3.26 -6.26
C LEU A 427 13.85 -2.00 -6.82
N HIS A 428 14.11 -1.00 -5.99
CA HIS A 428 14.84 0.21 -6.39
C HIS A 428 16.24 -0.12 -6.89
N ILE A 429 17.01 -0.93 -6.16
CA ILE A 429 18.35 -1.36 -6.56
C ILE A 429 18.30 -2.17 -7.86
N VAL A 430 17.38 -3.13 -7.99
CA VAL A 430 17.20 -3.95 -9.20
C VAL A 430 16.85 -3.09 -10.40
N ILE A 431 15.93 -2.13 -10.25
CA ILE A 431 15.49 -1.29 -11.34
C ILE A 431 16.57 -0.28 -11.75
N HIS A 432 17.29 0.30 -10.80
CA HIS A 432 18.23 1.38 -11.10
C HIS A 432 19.66 0.91 -11.36
N ASN A 433 20.18 -0.07 -10.61
CA ASN A 433 21.59 -0.49 -10.72
C ASN A 433 21.80 -1.64 -11.69
N PHE A 434 20.93 -2.66 -11.64
CA PHE A 434 21.09 -3.84 -12.48
C PHE A 434 20.53 -3.65 -13.90
N ARG A 435 19.77 -2.59 -14.15
CA ARG A 435 19.32 -2.24 -15.50
C ARG A 435 20.24 -1.23 -16.11
N ARG A 436 20.56 -1.46 -17.39
CA ARG A 436 21.10 -0.39 -18.22
C ARG A 436 20.13 0.79 -18.13
N PRO A 437 20.59 2.00 -17.77
CA PRO A 437 19.74 3.18 -17.90
C PRO A 437 19.23 3.18 -19.34
N LEU A 438 17.95 3.51 -19.53
CA LEU A 438 17.51 3.94 -20.84
C LEU A 438 18.32 5.21 -21.11
N SER A 439 19.50 5.05 -21.71
CA SER A 439 20.22 6.17 -22.28
C SER A 439 19.23 6.75 -23.27
N ILE A 440 18.78 7.97 -23.01
CA ILE A 440 18.24 8.81 -24.06
C ILE A 440 19.40 8.86 -25.04
N VAL A 441 19.35 8.00 -26.06
CA VAL A 441 20.28 8.05 -27.18
C VAL A 441 19.93 9.39 -27.79
N MET A 442 20.66 10.44 -27.40
CA MET A 442 20.80 11.58 -28.27
C MET A 442 21.23 10.96 -29.60
N PRO A 443 20.51 11.18 -30.71
CA PRO A 443 20.97 10.74 -32.00
C PRO A 443 22.34 11.37 -32.23
N GLY A 444 23.38 10.63 -31.87
CA GLY A 444 24.78 10.97 -32.07
C GLY A 444 25.19 10.71 -33.51
N THR A 445 24.23 10.62 -34.43
CA THR A 445 24.49 10.83 -35.84
C THR A 445 24.82 12.31 -35.97
N PRO A 446 26.09 12.71 -36.14
CA PRO A 446 26.38 14.06 -36.63
C PRO A 446 25.51 14.22 -37.87
N ALA A 447 24.66 15.25 -37.89
CA ALA A 447 23.89 15.58 -39.07
C ALA A 447 24.87 15.59 -40.24
N GLN A 448 24.74 14.63 -41.14
CA GLN A 448 25.56 14.56 -42.33
C GLN A 448 25.33 15.90 -43.06
N PRO A 449 26.37 16.71 -43.30
CA PRO A 449 26.22 18.05 -43.85
C PRO A 449 25.75 17.94 -45.30
N SER A 450 24.44 17.78 -45.47
CA SER A 450 23.76 17.75 -46.74
C SER A 450 22.89 18.99 -46.75
N HIS A 451 23.26 19.94 -47.62
CA HIS A 451 22.68 21.28 -47.85
C HIS A 451 23.42 22.46 -47.18
N PRO A 452 24.38 23.09 -47.90
CA PRO A 452 25.08 24.32 -47.46
C PRO A 452 24.22 25.61 -47.57
N GLY A 453 22.90 25.53 -47.40
CA GLY A 453 21.98 26.63 -47.75
C GLY A 453 21.02 27.13 -46.66
N ILE A 454 20.95 26.48 -45.49
CA ILE A 454 19.89 26.77 -44.51
C ILE A 454 20.49 27.37 -43.22
N SER A 455 20.20 28.65 -43.02
CA SER A 455 19.93 29.36 -41.77
C SER A 455 20.86 29.13 -40.56
N ARG A 456 21.78 30.09 -40.33
CA ARG A 456 22.62 30.20 -39.12
C ARG A 456 21.83 30.33 -37.80
N SER A 457 20.51 30.56 -37.86
CA SER A 457 19.61 30.68 -36.69
C SER A 457 19.35 29.35 -35.98
N ASP A 458 19.35 28.23 -36.69
CA ASP A 458 18.88 26.94 -36.14
C ASP A 458 19.93 26.34 -35.18
N SER A 459 21.21 26.59 -35.46
CA SER A 459 22.32 26.17 -34.60
C SER A 459 22.29 26.81 -33.20
N TYR A 460 21.76 28.03 -33.05
CA TYR A 460 21.70 28.69 -31.73
C TYR A 460 20.58 28.09 -30.86
N ASN A 461 19.44 27.77 -31.49
CA ASN A 461 18.32 27.12 -30.82
C ASN A 461 18.69 25.71 -30.33
N ASP A 462 19.46 24.96 -31.13
CA ASP A 462 19.98 23.64 -30.74
C ASP A 462 20.93 23.71 -29.54
N GLU A 463 21.76 24.75 -29.44
CA GLU A 463 22.65 24.92 -28.29
C GLU A 463 21.87 25.18 -26.99
N LEU A 464 20.82 26.01 -27.05
CA LEU A 464 19.95 26.27 -25.90
C LEU A 464 19.18 25.01 -25.48
N LEU A 465 18.67 24.24 -26.43
CA LEU A 465 18.02 22.95 -26.18
C LEU A 465 18.98 21.95 -25.54
N GLN A 466 20.22 21.86 -26.04
CA GLN A 466 21.23 20.96 -25.48
C GLN A 466 21.64 21.38 -24.05
N ARG A 467 21.79 22.68 -23.78
CA ARG A 467 22.05 23.19 -22.42
C ARG A 467 20.88 22.88 -21.49
N LYS A 468 19.64 23.09 -21.93
CA LYS A 468 18.42 22.75 -21.17
C LYS A 468 18.37 21.25 -20.89
N GLU A 469 18.63 20.40 -21.87
CA GLU A 469 18.63 18.95 -21.68
C GLU A 469 19.71 18.51 -20.68
N ARG A 470 20.95 19.02 -20.80
CA ARG A 470 22.03 18.73 -19.84
C ARG A 470 21.65 19.14 -18.42
N THR A 471 21.01 20.30 -18.24
CA THR A 471 20.58 20.75 -16.89
C THR A 471 19.46 19.87 -16.34
N LEU A 472 18.50 19.44 -17.16
CA LEU A 472 17.45 18.50 -16.78
C LEU A 472 18.02 17.12 -16.41
N GLN A 473 18.95 16.60 -17.21
CA GLN A 473 19.62 15.34 -16.93
C GLN A 473 20.41 15.40 -15.62
N ARG A 474 21.18 16.48 -15.37
CA ARG A 474 21.91 16.68 -14.09
C ARG A 474 20.96 16.70 -12.90
N ARG A 475 19.82 17.39 -12.99
CA ARG A 475 18.81 17.44 -11.91
C ARG A 475 18.15 16.09 -11.66
N ARG A 476 17.82 15.33 -12.71
CA ARG A 476 17.26 13.97 -12.59
C ARG A 476 18.28 13.01 -11.98
N LEU A 477 19.54 13.12 -12.39
CA LEU A 477 20.66 12.33 -11.87
C LEU A 477 20.93 12.66 -10.40
N ALA A 478 20.99 13.94 -10.02
CA ALA A 478 21.19 14.34 -8.62
C ALA A 478 20.07 13.82 -7.70
N ARG A 479 18.81 13.97 -8.12
CA ARG A 479 17.66 13.39 -7.40
C ARG A 479 17.79 11.88 -7.26
N ARG A 480 18.16 11.18 -8.34
CA ARG A 480 18.37 9.73 -8.32
C ARG A 480 19.49 9.32 -7.37
N ILE A 481 20.64 10.00 -7.41
CA ILE A 481 21.77 9.72 -6.51
C ILE A 481 21.35 9.89 -5.05
N MET A 482 20.59 10.94 -4.72
CA MET A 482 20.08 11.12 -3.37
C MET A 482 19.22 9.94 -2.90
N TRP A 483 18.33 9.42 -3.75
CA TRP A 483 17.53 8.23 -3.44
C TRP A 483 18.38 6.96 -3.36
N ASP A 484 19.35 6.78 -4.27
CA ASP A 484 20.28 5.65 -4.25
C ASP A 484 21.08 5.64 -2.94
N ILE A 485 21.62 6.79 -2.52
CA ILE A 485 22.32 6.93 -1.22
C ILE A 485 21.38 6.52 -0.09
N GLY A 486 20.17 7.08 -0.01
CA GLY A 486 19.23 6.72 1.07
C GLY A 486 18.85 5.24 1.08
N VAL A 487 18.71 4.60 -0.09
CA VAL A 487 18.44 3.16 -0.16
C VAL A 487 19.63 2.33 0.33
N TRP A 488 20.86 2.69 -0.06
CA TRP A 488 22.07 1.95 0.29
C TRP A 488 22.55 2.19 1.73
N THR A 489 22.43 3.41 2.25
CA THR A 489 22.97 3.78 3.57
C THR A 489 21.95 3.61 4.68
N LEU A 490 20.65 3.76 4.39
CA LEU A 490 19.61 3.74 5.40
C LEU A 490 18.75 2.48 5.28
N LEU A 491 18.09 2.26 4.14
CA LEU A 491 17.08 1.21 4.05
C LEU A 491 17.68 -0.21 4.05
N LEU A 492 18.79 -0.43 3.34
CA LEU A 492 19.43 -1.75 3.21
C LEU A 492 20.12 -2.20 4.50
N PRO A 493 20.90 -1.37 5.22
CA PRO A 493 21.48 -1.76 6.51
C PRO A 493 20.42 -1.98 7.58
N VAL A 494 19.38 -1.13 7.63
CA VAL A 494 18.28 -1.30 8.60
C VAL A 494 17.48 -2.56 8.31
N SER A 495 17.14 -2.84 7.05
CA SER A 495 16.40 -4.06 6.70
C SER A 495 17.24 -5.32 6.89
N GLY A 496 18.50 -5.33 6.47
CA GLY A 496 19.44 -6.43 6.72
C GLY A 496 19.65 -6.68 8.21
N GLY A 497 19.89 -5.62 8.98
CA GLY A 497 19.99 -5.66 10.44
C GLY A 497 18.71 -6.16 11.11
N ALA A 498 17.53 -5.73 10.65
CA ALA A 498 16.24 -6.19 11.15
C ALA A 498 16.01 -7.69 10.87
N LEU A 499 16.45 -8.20 9.71
CA LEU A 499 16.35 -9.63 9.40
C LEU A 499 17.28 -10.47 10.26
N ILE A 500 18.52 -10.01 10.43
CA ILE A 500 19.47 -10.63 11.34
C ILE A 500 18.89 -10.61 12.77
N TRP A 501 18.37 -9.47 13.23
CA TRP A 501 17.65 -9.30 14.51
C TRP A 501 16.53 -10.34 14.69
N CYS A 502 15.64 -10.44 13.71
CA CYS A 502 14.54 -11.39 13.75
C CYS A 502 15.04 -12.84 13.79
N ALA A 503 16.07 -13.18 13.01
CA ALA A 503 16.66 -14.51 13.01
C ALA A 503 17.30 -14.85 14.37
N GLY A 504 18.06 -13.94 14.97
CA GLY A 504 18.67 -14.16 16.29
C GLY A 504 17.65 -14.34 17.41
N ARG A 505 16.54 -13.57 17.36
CA ARG A 505 15.39 -13.71 18.28
C ARG A 505 14.66 -15.04 18.09
N LEU A 506 14.40 -15.45 16.85
CA LEU A 506 13.77 -16.74 16.55
C LEU A 506 14.61 -17.94 17.00
N LEU A 507 15.94 -17.80 16.95
CA LEU A 507 16.89 -18.80 17.45
C LEU A 507 17.06 -18.75 18.98
N GLY A 508 16.38 -17.84 19.69
CA GLY A 508 16.46 -17.70 21.15
C GLY A 508 17.82 -17.19 21.65
N ARG A 509 18.60 -16.51 20.82
CA ARG A 509 19.94 -16.01 21.17
C ARG A 509 19.93 -14.58 21.74
N TRP A 510 18.86 -13.80 21.52
CA TRP A 510 18.75 -12.36 21.83
C TRP A 510 17.45 -11.97 22.54
#